data_AF-A0A378BWN7-F1
#
_entry.id   AF-A0A378BWN7-F1
#
_cell.length_a   1.000
_cell.length_b   1.000
_cell.length_c   1.000
_cell.angle_alpha   90.00
_cell.angle_beta   90.00
_cell.angle_gamma   90.00
#
_symmetry.space_group_name_H-M   'P 1'
#
loop_
_entity.id
_entity.type
_entity.pdbx_description
1 polymer ?
#
loop_
_entity_poly.entity_id
_entity_poly.type
_entity_poly.pdbx_seq_one_letter_code
_entity_poly.pdbx_strand_id
1 'polypeptide(L)'
;MKFPGKRKSKHYFPVNARDPLLQQIQPENESSVSWVVGIDQTLVDIEAKVDEAFIVRYGLSAGHSLVIEDDVAEALYQELVRNNLITHQFAGGTIGNTMHNYSVLADDRSVLLGVMCSNIEIGGYAYRYLCNTSSRTDLNYLQGVDGAIGRCFTLIGDSGERTFAISRAT
;
A
#
# COMPACT_ATOMS: atom_id res chain seq x y z
N MET A 1 1.07 -18.63 10.49
CA MET A 1 1.37 -17.38 11.21
C MET A 1 2.60 -17.49 12.12
N LYS A 2 3.45 -16.46 12.13
CA LYS A 2 4.48 -16.22 13.14
C LYS A 2 3.88 -15.74 14.46
N PHE A 3 4.63 -15.92 15.55
CA PHE A 3 4.26 -15.37 16.86
C PHE A 3 4.28 -13.83 16.83
N PRO A 4 3.25 -13.15 17.40
CA PRO A 4 3.19 -11.69 17.40
C PRO A 4 4.18 -11.07 18.41
N GLY A 5 5.35 -10.69 17.91
CA GLY A 5 6.41 -10.01 18.66
C GLY A 5 7.54 -10.94 19.10
N LYS A 6 8.35 -10.49 20.07
CA LYS A 6 9.55 -11.20 20.54
C LYS A 6 9.57 -11.47 22.05
N ARG A 7 8.42 -11.33 22.72
CA ARG A 7 8.32 -11.55 24.17
C ARG A 7 8.35 -13.05 24.51
N LYS A 8 8.83 -13.39 25.70
CA LYS A 8 8.68 -14.75 26.25
C LYS A 8 7.20 -15.05 26.47
N SER A 9 6.71 -16.16 25.94
CA SER A 9 5.32 -16.59 26.11
C SER A 9 5.19 -17.60 27.26
N LYS A 10 4.10 -17.49 28.03
CA LYS A 10 3.75 -18.49 29.05
C LYS A 10 3.28 -19.80 28.42
N HIS A 11 2.63 -19.72 27.27
CA HIS A 11 2.09 -20.86 26.54
C HIS A 11 2.84 -21.04 25.22
N TYR A 12 2.96 -22.30 24.81
CA TYR A 12 3.52 -22.66 23.50
C TYR A 12 2.63 -22.10 22.39
N PHE A 13 3.26 -21.58 21.33
CA PHE A 13 2.55 -21.07 20.17
C PHE A 13 3.02 -21.83 18.93
N PRO A 14 2.16 -22.64 18.31
CA PRO A 14 2.53 -23.40 17.12
C PRO A 14 2.62 -22.46 15.91
N VAL A 15 3.77 -22.46 15.24
CA VAL A 15 4.00 -21.62 14.04
C VAL A 15 3.71 -22.36 12.73
N ASN A 16 3.56 -23.68 12.77
CA ASN A 16 3.23 -24.52 11.63
C ASN A 16 2.33 -25.68 12.08
N ALA A 17 1.30 -26.01 11.30
CA ALA A 17 0.40 -27.14 11.56
C ALA A 17 1.10 -28.51 11.46
N ARG A 18 2.29 -28.57 10.85
CA ARG A 18 3.14 -29.78 10.81
C ARG A 18 3.93 -30.03 12.11
N ASP A 19 3.60 -29.36 13.20
CA ASP A 19 4.20 -29.61 14.49
C ASP A 19 3.81 -31.01 15.01
N PRO A 20 4.76 -31.90 15.33
CA PRO A 20 4.47 -33.25 15.82
C PRO A 20 3.56 -33.28 17.06
N LEU A 21 3.63 -32.26 17.91
CA LEU A 21 2.78 -32.16 19.11
C LEU A 21 1.33 -31.84 18.76
N LEU A 22 1.09 -31.15 17.63
CA LEU A 22 -0.26 -30.83 17.17
C LEU A 22 -0.87 -31.97 16.35
N GLN A 23 -0.07 -32.70 15.58
CA GLN A 23 -0.56 -33.79 14.72
C GLN A 23 -1.29 -34.90 15.50
N GLN A 24 -0.96 -35.11 16.78
CA GLN A 24 -1.62 -36.10 17.64
C GLN A 24 -2.94 -35.60 18.25
N ILE A 25 -3.19 -34.29 18.22
CA ILE A 25 -4.29 -33.63 18.93
C ILE A 25 -5.33 -33.05 17.94
N GLN A 26 -4.92 -32.72 16.71
CA GLN A 26 -5.81 -32.12 15.71
C GLN A 26 -6.79 -33.14 15.11
N PRO A 27 -8.11 -32.89 15.15
CA PRO A 27 -9.08 -33.68 14.40
C PRO A 27 -8.87 -33.50 12.90
N GLU A 28 -9.14 -34.54 12.10
CA GLU A 28 -8.80 -34.64 10.66
C GLU A 28 -9.32 -33.50 9.75
N ASN A 29 -10.25 -32.64 10.21
CA ASN A 29 -11.01 -31.72 9.37
C ASN A 29 -11.00 -30.24 9.77
N GLU A 30 -10.12 -29.77 10.68
CA GLU A 30 -10.05 -28.33 10.97
C GLU A 30 -9.17 -27.56 9.97
N SER A 31 -9.83 -26.77 9.11
CA SER A 31 -9.21 -25.70 8.32
C SER A 31 -8.73 -24.58 9.26
N SER A 32 -7.53 -24.69 9.79
CA SER A 32 -6.92 -23.71 10.71
C SER A 32 -6.31 -22.50 9.99
N VAL A 33 -6.99 -21.94 9.00
CA VAL A 33 -6.48 -20.80 8.22
C VAL A 33 -7.18 -19.53 8.68
N SER A 34 -6.41 -18.61 9.25
CA SER A 34 -6.88 -17.28 9.66
C SER A 34 -6.21 -16.23 8.77
N TRP A 35 -6.98 -15.26 8.29
CA TRP A 35 -6.47 -14.13 7.52
C TRP A 35 -7.23 -12.86 7.89
N VAL A 36 -6.66 -11.72 7.52
CA VAL A 36 -7.30 -10.41 7.63
C VAL A 36 -7.72 -9.90 6.26
N VAL A 37 -8.76 -9.06 6.23
CA VAL A 37 -9.26 -8.42 5.00
C VAL A 37 -9.29 -6.91 5.22
N GLY A 38 -8.78 -6.16 4.25
CA GLY A 38 -8.84 -4.70 4.23
C GLY A 38 -9.42 -4.19 2.92
N ILE A 39 -10.12 -3.06 2.96
CA ILE A 39 -10.58 -2.33 1.78
C ILE A 39 -9.78 -1.04 1.69
N ASP A 40 -9.17 -0.76 0.54
CA ASP A 40 -8.47 0.50 0.31
C ASP A 40 -8.81 1.13 -1.04
N GLN A 41 -8.50 2.42 -1.15
CA GLN A 41 -8.30 3.06 -2.45
C GLN A 41 -6.90 2.67 -2.94
N THR A 42 -6.83 1.95 -4.06
CA THR A 42 -5.55 1.56 -4.65
C THR A 42 -4.80 2.79 -5.12
N LEU A 43 -3.71 3.11 -4.42
CA LEU A 43 -2.90 4.31 -4.62
C LEU A 43 -1.44 3.93 -4.88
N VAL A 44 -0.79 4.66 -5.78
CA VAL A 44 0.68 4.69 -5.85
C VAL A 44 1.19 5.96 -5.22
N ASP A 45 2.11 5.82 -4.28
CA ASP A 45 2.81 6.95 -3.66
C ASP A 45 3.95 7.39 -4.59
N ILE A 46 3.96 8.67 -4.94
CA ILE A 46 4.99 9.36 -5.70
C ILE A 46 5.60 10.38 -4.74
N GLU A 47 6.81 10.11 -4.27
CA GLU A 47 7.50 10.95 -3.29
C GLU A 47 8.38 11.98 -3.99
N ALA A 48 8.36 13.22 -3.50
CA ALA A 48 9.26 14.28 -3.95
C ALA A 48 9.56 15.27 -2.81
N LYS A 49 10.78 15.83 -2.83
CA LYS A 49 11.12 16.98 -1.98
C LYS A 49 10.79 18.27 -2.73
N VAL A 50 10.09 19.18 -2.07
CA VAL A 50 9.62 20.44 -2.67
C VAL A 50 9.75 21.61 -1.70
N ASP A 51 9.81 22.82 -2.23
CA ASP A 51 9.79 24.04 -1.43
C ASP A 51 8.36 24.43 -1.02
N GLU A 52 8.25 25.36 -0.07
CA GLU A 52 6.96 25.89 0.37
C GLU A 52 6.20 26.58 -0.78
N ALA A 53 6.92 27.19 -1.72
CA ALA A 53 6.32 27.82 -2.89
C ALA A 53 5.57 26.81 -3.77
N PHE A 54 6.06 25.58 -3.90
CA PHE A 54 5.38 24.50 -4.61
C PHE A 54 4.04 24.14 -3.94
N ILE A 55 4.04 24.00 -2.61
CA ILE A 55 2.82 23.69 -1.84
C ILE A 55 1.75 24.77 -2.06
N VAL A 56 2.13 26.04 -1.94
CA VAL A 56 1.22 27.18 -2.14
C VAL A 56 0.72 27.27 -3.59
N ARG A 57 1.61 27.02 -4.58
CA ARG A 57 1.28 27.09 -6.01
C ARG A 57 0.13 26.16 -6.40
N TYR A 58 0.08 24.98 -5.80
CA TYR A 58 -0.96 23.98 -6.06
C TYR A 58 -2.13 24.04 -5.09
N GLY A 59 -2.24 25.12 -4.30
CA GLY A 59 -3.35 25.32 -3.36
C GLY A 59 -3.38 24.31 -2.21
N LEU A 60 -2.24 23.73 -1.88
CA LEU A 60 -2.10 22.74 -0.81
C LEU A 60 -1.80 23.44 0.52
N SER A 61 -1.94 22.69 1.62
CA SER A 61 -1.60 23.14 2.97
C SER A 61 -0.68 22.11 3.62
N ALA A 62 0.40 22.58 4.24
CA ALA A 62 1.40 21.71 4.85
C ALA A 62 0.76 20.72 5.84
N GLY A 63 1.17 19.46 5.78
CA GLY A 63 0.71 18.41 6.70
C GLY A 63 -0.68 17.84 6.39
N HIS A 64 -1.41 18.38 5.41
CA HIS A 64 -2.73 17.88 5.04
C HIS A 64 -2.69 16.82 3.94
N SER A 65 -3.77 16.04 3.89
CA SER A 65 -4.09 15.15 2.77
C SER A 65 -5.30 15.72 2.03
N LEU A 66 -5.09 16.20 0.81
CA LEU A 66 -6.09 16.92 0.02
C LEU A 66 -6.31 16.21 -1.32
N VAL A 67 -7.57 16.04 -1.70
CA VAL A 67 -7.93 15.59 -3.05
C VAL A 67 -7.80 16.79 -3.99
N ILE A 68 -7.18 16.56 -5.14
CA ILE A 68 -7.00 17.56 -6.19
C ILE A 68 -7.68 17.11 -7.48
N GLU A 69 -8.05 18.07 -8.32
CA GLU A 69 -8.61 17.82 -9.65
C GLU A 69 -7.55 17.25 -10.59
N ASP A 70 -8.00 16.54 -11.64
CA ASP A 70 -7.12 15.77 -12.51
C ASP A 70 -6.15 16.65 -13.33
N ASP A 71 -6.58 17.84 -13.74
CA ASP A 71 -5.76 18.82 -14.45
C ASP A 71 -4.65 19.38 -13.54
N VAL A 72 -4.98 19.66 -12.28
CA VAL A 72 -4.02 20.09 -11.25
C VAL A 72 -3.01 18.97 -10.95
N ALA A 73 -3.49 17.72 -10.84
CA ALA A 73 -2.64 16.56 -10.62
C ALA A 73 -1.64 16.33 -11.76
N GLU A 74 -2.09 16.50 -13.00
CA GLU A 74 -1.23 16.34 -14.16
C GLU A 74 -0.20 17.48 -14.26
N ALA A 75 -0.61 18.74 -14.02
CA ALA A 75 0.32 19.86 -13.99
C ALA A 75 1.41 19.67 -12.92
N LEU A 76 1.01 19.24 -11.71
CA LEU A 76 1.91 18.93 -10.60
C LEU A 76 2.89 17.82 -10.98
N TYR A 77 2.38 16.72 -11.53
CA TYR A 77 3.23 15.60 -11.95
C TYR A 77 4.24 16.00 -13.01
N GLN A 78 3.83 16.76 -14.03
CA GLN A 78 4.71 17.23 -15.10
C GLN A 78 5.80 18.18 -14.57
N GLU A 79 5.52 19.01 -13.56
CA GLU A 79 6.54 19.83 -12.91
C GLU A 79 7.56 18.97 -12.15
N LEU A 80 7.09 17.98 -11.38
CA LEU A 80 7.98 17.06 -10.66
C LEU A 80 8.90 16.28 -11.61
N VAL A 81 8.38 15.80 -12.74
CA VAL A 81 9.16 15.08 -13.76
C VAL A 81 10.16 16.02 -14.44
N ARG A 82 9.71 17.20 -14.89
CA ARG A 82 10.56 18.18 -15.60
C ARG A 82 11.74 18.65 -14.76
N ASN A 83 11.52 18.84 -13.46
CA ASN A 83 12.54 19.29 -12.53
C ASN A 83 13.32 18.12 -11.88
N ASN A 84 13.02 16.87 -12.27
CA ASN A 84 13.64 15.66 -11.75
C ASN A 84 13.60 15.56 -10.20
N LEU A 85 12.45 15.88 -9.62
CA LEU A 85 12.25 15.95 -8.16
C LEU A 85 11.74 14.66 -7.53
N ILE A 86 11.27 13.71 -8.33
CA ILE A 86 10.70 12.45 -7.84
C ILE A 86 11.82 11.58 -7.25
N THR A 87 11.71 11.25 -5.98
CA THR A 87 12.69 10.43 -5.25
C THR A 87 12.32 8.95 -5.27
N HIS A 88 11.04 8.63 -5.04
CA HIS A 88 10.57 7.25 -4.89
C HIS A 88 9.17 7.07 -5.47
N GLN A 89 8.87 5.84 -5.91
CA GLN A 89 7.55 5.44 -6.39
C GLN A 89 7.22 4.04 -5.86
N PHE A 90 6.23 3.91 -4.99
CA PHE A 90 5.89 2.67 -4.30
C PHE A 90 4.38 2.43 -4.20
N ALA A 91 4.00 1.18 -3.94
CA ALA A 91 2.62 0.87 -3.56
C ALA A 91 2.28 1.64 -2.29
N GLY A 92 1.17 2.40 -2.33
CA GLY A 92 0.73 3.25 -1.25
C GLY A 92 -0.64 2.84 -0.71
N GLY A 93 -1.30 3.81 -0.09
CA GLY A 93 -2.62 3.63 0.53
C GLY A 93 -2.53 3.20 1.99
N THR A 94 -3.37 3.80 2.83
CA THR A 94 -3.34 3.59 4.28
C THR A 94 -3.60 2.12 4.63
N ILE A 95 -4.61 1.50 4.02
CA ILE A 95 -4.99 0.12 4.29
C ILE A 95 -4.12 -0.86 3.49
N GLY A 96 -3.70 -0.51 2.27
CA GLY A 96 -2.73 -1.26 1.47
C GLY A 96 -1.42 -1.46 2.23
N ASN A 97 -0.86 -0.37 2.78
CA ASN A 97 0.31 -0.43 3.65
C ASN A 97 0.06 -1.23 4.93
N THR A 98 -1.14 -1.16 5.50
CA THR A 98 -1.50 -1.94 6.70
C THR A 98 -1.54 -3.45 6.38
N MET A 99 -2.15 -3.85 5.27
CA MET A 99 -2.21 -5.26 4.83
C MET A 99 -0.83 -5.78 4.44
N HIS A 100 -0.05 -4.99 3.70
CA HIS A 100 1.34 -5.29 3.39
C HIS A 100 2.16 -5.56 4.67
N ASN A 101 2.11 -4.65 5.64
CA ASN A 101 2.87 -4.78 6.89
C ASN A 101 2.38 -5.93 7.76
N TYR A 102 1.08 -6.19 7.82
CA TYR A 102 0.54 -7.39 8.47
C TYR A 102 1.18 -8.64 7.88
N SER A 103 1.14 -8.77 6.55
CA SER A 103 1.68 -9.92 5.82
C SER A 103 3.18 -10.13 6.09
N VAL A 104 3.95 -9.04 6.17
CA VAL A 104 5.39 -9.07 6.51
C VAL A 104 5.62 -9.50 7.96
N LEU A 105 4.87 -8.93 8.92
CA LEU A 105 5.04 -9.18 10.35
C LEU A 105 4.58 -10.59 10.75
N ALA A 106 3.43 -11.02 10.23
CA ALA A 106 2.79 -12.28 10.56
C ALA A 106 3.29 -13.45 9.68
N ASP A 107 3.93 -13.16 8.55
CA ASP A 107 4.26 -14.15 7.50
C ASP A 107 3.06 -15.04 7.18
N ASP A 108 1.92 -14.37 6.98
CA ASP A 108 0.62 -14.98 6.77
C ASP A 108 -0.20 -14.15 5.78
N ARG A 109 -1.28 -14.73 5.26
CA ARG A 109 -2.11 -14.12 4.22
C ARG A 109 -2.92 -12.94 4.75
N SER A 110 -2.87 -11.82 4.04
CA SER A 110 -3.90 -10.77 4.08
C SER A 110 -4.59 -10.66 2.73
N VAL A 111 -5.86 -10.28 2.70
CA VAL A 111 -6.60 -10.01 1.45
C VAL A 111 -6.86 -8.52 1.34
N LEU A 112 -6.54 -7.93 0.19
CA LEU A 112 -6.86 -6.53 -0.11
C LEU A 112 -7.99 -6.46 -1.14
N LEU A 113 -9.01 -5.66 -0.80
CA LEU A 113 -10.10 -5.28 -1.68
C LEU A 113 -9.90 -3.84 -2.14
N GLY A 114 -10.27 -3.56 -3.39
CA GLY A 114 -10.02 -2.29 -4.05
C GLY A 114 -10.15 -2.44 -5.56
N VAL A 115 -9.47 -1.58 -6.31
CA VAL A 115 -9.48 -1.58 -7.78
C VAL A 115 -8.10 -1.86 -8.36
N MET A 116 -8.04 -2.34 -9.60
CA MET A 116 -6.82 -2.46 -10.38
C MET A 116 -7.13 -2.23 -11.86
N CYS A 117 -6.20 -1.66 -12.62
CA CYS A 117 -6.35 -1.50 -14.06
C CYS A 117 -6.62 -2.87 -14.72
N SER A 118 -7.66 -2.97 -15.55
CA SER A 118 -7.98 -4.19 -16.31
C SER A 118 -6.82 -4.61 -17.23
N ASN A 119 -6.09 -3.63 -17.78
CA ASN A 119 -4.90 -3.82 -18.60
C ASN A 119 -3.69 -3.19 -17.91
N ILE A 120 -2.64 -3.98 -17.67
CA ILE A 120 -1.44 -3.54 -16.94
C ILE A 120 -0.24 -3.54 -17.88
N GLU A 121 0.29 -2.36 -18.16
CA GLU A 121 1.49 -2.19 -18.98
C GLU A 121 2.77 -2.26 -18.13
N ILE A 122 3.80 -2.90 -18.67
CA ILE A 122 5.10 -3.05 -18.00
C ILE A 122 5.71 -1.67 -17.72
N GLY A 123 6.14 -1.46 -16.48
CA GLY A 123 6.78 -0.22 -16.05
C GLY A 123 5.80 0.88 -15.59
N GLY A 124 4.50 0.71 -15.85
CA GLY A 124 3.44 1.61 -15.39
C GLY A 124 3.16 1.52 -13.89
N TYR A 125 2.29 2.39 -13.39
CA TYR A 125 1.96 2.50 -11.96
C TYR A 125 1.30 1.23 -11.40
N ALA A 126 0.30 0.70 -12.09
CA ALA A 126 -0.35 -0.55 -11.71
C ALA A 126 0.64 -1.73 -11.65
N TYR A 127 1.55 -1.81 -12.62
CA TYR A 127 2.61 -2.83 -12.63
C TYR A 127 3.52 -2.72 -11.41
N ARG A 128 3.98 -1.50 -11.09
CA ARG A 128 4.83 -1.26 -9.91
C ARG A 128 4.08 -1.58 -8.61
N TYR A 129 2.79 -1.26 -8.52
CA TYR A 129 1.97 -1.59 -7.36
C TYR A 129 1.97 -3.10 -7.08
N LEU A 130 1.78 -3.92 -8.12
CA LEU A 130 1.84 -5.38 -8.00
C LEU A 130 3.23 -5.86 -7.58
N CYS A 131 4.29 -5.38 -8.22
CA CYS A 131 5.66 -5.79 -7.94
C CYS A 131 6.12 -5.43 -6.51
N ASN A 132 5.64 -4.31 -5.97
CA ASN A 132 6.04 -3.80 -4.66
C ASN A 132 5.18 -4.36 -3.51
N THR A 133 3.99 -4.88 -3.81
CA THR A 133 3.11 -5.46 -2.79
C THR A 133 3.68 -6.78 -2.27
N SER A 134 3.56 -7.03 -0.96
CA SER A 134 4.06 -8.24 -0.33
C SER A 134 3.48 -9.49 -0.98
N SER A 135 4.32 -10.50 -1.21
CA SER A 135 3.92 -11.79 -1.81
C SER A 135 2.85 -12.56 -1.02
N ARG A 136 2.62 -12.20 0.24
CA ARG A 136 1.56 -12.78 1.10
C ARG A 136 0.27 -11.95 1.11
N THR A 137 0.27 -10.75 0.53
CA THR A 137 -0.94 -9.96 0.32
C THR A 137 -1.64 -10.43 -0.96
N ASP A 138 -2.82 -11.01 -0.79
CA ASP A 138 -3.65 -11.51 -1.88
C ASP A 138 -4.42 -10.37 -2.54
N LEU A 139 -4.14 -10.18 -3.83
CA LEU A 139 -4.73 -9.15 -4.69
C LEU A 139 -5.71 -9.73 -5.72
N ASN A 140 -5.99 -11.04 -5.69
CA ASN A 140 -6.87 -11.68 -6.68
C ASN A 140 -8.34 -11.24 -6.59
N TYR A 141 -8.69 -10.51 -5.52
CA TYR A 141 -10.04 -9.99 -5.26
C TYR A 141 -10.18 -8.49 -5.59
N LEU A 142 -9.16 -7.87 -6.21
CA LEU A 142 -9.29 -6.52 -6.74
C LEU A 142 -10.24 -6.51 -7.94
N GLN A 143 -11.05 -5.46 -8.03
CA GLN A 143 -11.94 -5.25 -9.16
C GLN A 143 -11.22 -4.59 -10.33
N GLY A 144 -11.32 -5.16 -11.52
CA GLY A 144 -10.84 -4.54 -12.76
C GLY A 144 -11.58 -3.23 -13.06
N VAL A 145 -10.86 -2.19 -13.44
CA VAL A 145 -11.41 -0.91 -13.91
C VAL A 145 -10.76 -0.46 -15.22
N ASP A 146 -11.54 0.19 -16.08
CA ASP A 146 -11.11 0.76 -17.35
C ASP A 146 -10.57 2.20 -17.17
N GLY A 147 -9.66 2.35 -16.21
CA GLY A 147 -9.05 3.61 -15.84
C GLY A 147 -7.78 3.42 -15.01
N ALA A 148 -7.19 4.52 -14.56
CA ALA A 148 -5.95 4.47 -13.79
C ALA A 148 -6.25 4.26 -12.30
N ILE A 149 -5.37 3.52 -11.61
CA ILE A 149 -5.36 3.55 -10.15
C ILE A 149 -4.98 4.94 -9.65
N GLY A 150 -5.36 5.27 -8.41
CA GLY A 150 -5.11 6.60 -7.88
C GLY A 150 -3.62 6.87 -7.65
N ARG A 151 -3.28 8.16 -7.56
CA ARG A 151 -1.92 8.65 -7.32
C ARG A 151 -1.91 9.51 -6.07
N CYS A 152 -0.94 9.28 -5.19
CA CYS A 152 -0.70 10.07 -4.00
C CYS A 152 0.66 10.76 -4.14
N PHE A 153 0.68 12.07 -4.33
CA PHE A 153 1.92 12.84 -4.32
C PHE A 153 2.30 13.14 -2.87
N THR A 154 3.33 12.45 -2.37
CA THR A 154 3.89 12.69 -1.04
C THR A 154 4.96 13.76 -1.15
N LEU A 155 4.58 14.99 -0.84
CA LEU A 155 5.42 16.18 -0.94
C LEU A 155 6.06 16.48 0.41
N ILE A 156 7.40 16.41 0.46
CA ILE A 156 8.19 16.58 1.68
C ILE A 156 8.83 17.96 1.66
N GLY A 157 8.42 18.83 2.60
CA GLY A 157 9.03 20.15 2.78
C GLY A 157 10.33 20.10 3.60
N ASP A 158 11.05 21.22 3.65
CA ASP A 158 12.33 21.32 4.36
C ASP A 158 12.21 21.12 5.88
N SER A 159 11.03 21.38 6.46
CA SER A 159 10.73 21.12 7.87
C SER A 159 10.61 19.62 8.21
N GLY A 160 10.56 18.76 7.19
CA GLY A 160 10.25 17.33 7.32
C GLY A 160 8.75 17.02 7.37
N GLU A 161 7.89 18.04 7.30
CA GLU A 161 6.45 17.84 7.19
C GLU A 161 6.06 17.26 5.82
N ARG A 162 5.07 16.36 5.82
CA ARG A 162 4.63 15.62 4.64
C ARG A 162 3.22 16.03 4.27
N THR A 163 3.04 16.49 3.04
CA THR A 163 1.76 16.90 2.49
C THR A 163 1.36 15.91 1.40
N PHE A 164 0.11 15.50 1.38
CA PHE A 164 -0.40 14.51 0.43
C PHE A 164 -1.39 15.17 -0.53
N ALA A 165 -1.10 15.13 -1.82
CA ALA A 165 -2.05 15.53 -2.86
C ALA A 165 -2.55 14.28 -3.59
N ILE A 166 -3.87 14.07 -3.58
CA ILE A 166 -4.49 12.82 -4.01
C ILE A 166 -5.23 13.04 -5.34
N SER A 167 -4.79 12.33 -6.38
CA SER A 167 -5.54 12.15 -7.63
C SER A 167 -6.27 10.82 -7.56
N ARG A 168 -7.60 10.86 -7.68
CA ARG A 168 -8.47 9.69 -7.51
C ARG A 168 -8.29 8.72 -8.68
N ALA A 169 -8.62 7.45 -8.43
CA ALA A 169 -8.77 6.49 -9.52
C ALA A 169 -9.93 6.93 -10.43
N THR A 170 -9.76 6.74 -11.74
CA THR A 170 -10.75 7.05 -12.77
C THR A 170 -11.41 5.81 -13.33
#